data_AF-A0A6A6Y447-F1
#
_entry.id   AF-A0A6A6Y447-F1
#
_cell.length_a   1.000
_cell.length_b   1.000
_cell.length_c   1.000
_cell.angle_alpha   90.00
_cell.angle_beta   90.00
_cell.angle_gamma   90.00
#
_symmetry.space_group_name_H-M   'P 1'
#
loop_
_entity.id
_entity.type
_entity.pdbx_description
1 polymer ?
#
loop_
_entity_poly.entity_id
_entity_poly.type
_entity_poly.pdbx_seq_one_letter_code
_entity_poly.pdbx_strand_id
1 'polypeptide(L)' 'MAGFVYRKNRVPEYQALFQKHDGVRQWWKTPRSPFIMYPYYAMLWTGFAGSMYMMGRTVLGHKTWFSEG' A
#
# COMPACT_ATOMS: atom_id res chain seq x y z
N MET A 1 -7.22 -33.00 1.10
CA MET A 1 -7.67 -32.39 2.37
C MET A 1 -6.56 -32.26 3.43
N ALA A 2 -5.27 -32.36 3.10
CA ALA A 2 -4.17 -32.40 4.09
C ALA A 2 -3.64 -31.02 4.56
N GLY A 3 -4.22 -29.91 4.10
CA GLY A 3 -3.65 -28.57 4.32
C GLY A 3 -3.92 -27.93 5.69
N PHE A 4 -4.98 -28.35 6.38
CA PHE A 4 -5.37 -27.77 7.68
C PHE A 4 -5.06 -28.68 8.87
N VAL A 5 -4.99 -30.00 8.68
CA VAL A 5 -4.90 -30.99 9.76
C VAL A 5 -3.49 -31.08 10.38
N TYR A 6 -2.44 -30.74 9.62
CA TYR A 6 -1.03 -30.83 10.08
C TYR A 6 -0.26 -29.51 10.02
N ARG A 7 -0.93 -28.37 9.88
CA ARG A 7 -0.25 -27.05 9.86
C ARG A 7 0.08 -26.64 11.29
N LYS A 8 1.36 -26.32 11.56
CA LYS A 8 1.78 -25.71 12.83
C LYS A 8 0.96 -24.45 13.11
N ASN A 9 0.39 -24.37 14.31
CA ASN A 9 -0.28 -23.16 14.78
C ASN A 9 0.74 -22.02 14.93
N ARG A 10 0.58 -20.97 14.13
CA ARG A 10 1.44 -19.76 14.14
C ARG A 10 0.75 -18.56 14.82
N VAL A 11 -0.45 -18.74 15.38
CA VAL A 11 -1.18 -17.65 16.04
C VAL A 11 -0.39 -17.04 17.18
N PRO A 12 0.23 -17.81 18.11
CA PRO A 12 1.04 -17.23 19.18
C PRO A 12 2.25 -16.44 18.64
N GLU A 13 2.87 -16.91 17.55
CA GLU A 13 3.99 -16.23 16.89
C GLU A 13 3.57 -14.85 16.36
N TYR A 14 2.40 -14.77 15.71
CA TYR A 14 1.86 -13.50 15.23
C TYR A 14 1.36 -12.59 16.35
N GLN A 15 0.74 -13.15 17.40
CA GLN A 15 0.32 -12.39 18.58
C GLN A 15 1.52 -11.69 19.23
N ALA A 16 2.63 -12.42 19.46
CA ALA A 16 3.86 -11.83 19.98
C ALA A 16 4.43 -10.73 19.07
N LEU A 17 4.42 -10.94 17.75
CA LEU A 17 4.90 -9.95 16.77
C LEU A 17 4.07 -8.66 16.79
N PHE A 18 2.74 -8.77 16.75
CA PHE A 18 1.83 -7.63 16.63
C PHE A 18 1.57 -6.90 17.96
N GLN A 19 1.71 -7.60 19.10
CA GLN A 19 1.56 -7.03 20.44
C GLN A 19 2.87 -6.45 21.00
N LYS A 20 4.02 -6.65 20.34
CA LYS A 20 5.28 -6.03 20.74
C LYS A 20 5.16 -4.50 20.77
N HIS A 21 5.50 -3.86 21.89
CA HIS A 21 5.50 -2.41 22.07
C HIS A 21 6.77 -1.75 21.52
N ASP A 22 7.03 -1.95 20.22
CA ASP A 22 8.20 -1.42 19.51
C ASP A 22 7.95 -0.03 18.85
N GLY A 23 6.76 0.54 19.02
CA GLY A 23 6.35 1.80 18.40
C GLY A 23 6.14 1.72 16.88
N VAL A 24 6.28 0.53 16.28
CA VAL A 24 6.10 0.34 14.85
C VAL A 24 4.61 0.22 14.52
N ARG A 25 4.19 0.90 13.47
CA ARG A 25 2.80 0.83 12.99
C ARG A 25 2.44 -0.58 12.55
N GLN A 26 1.19 -0.97 12.77
CA GLN A 26 0.71 -2.33 12.51
C GLN A 26 1.02 -2.83 11.09
N TRP A 27 0.90 -1.96 10.08
CA TRP A 27 1.16 -2.32 8.68
C TRP A 27 2.65 -2.46 8.32
N TRP A 28 3.57 -2.01 9.19
CA TRP A 28 5.03 -2.11 9.02
C TRP A 28 5.71 -3.21 9.85
N LYS A 29 4.96 -3.93 10.68
CA LYS A 29 5.54 -4.90 11.64
C LYS A 29 6.14 -6.17 11.02
N THR A 30 5.85 -6.49 9.76
CA THR A 30 6.31 -7.75 9.15
C THR A 30 7.49 -7.52 8.20
N PRO A 31 8.40 -8.48 8.01
CA PRO A 31 9.53 -8.34 7.08
C PRO A 31 9.08 -8.17 5.61
N ARG A 32 7.87 -8.62 5.29
CA ARG A 32 7.24 -8.44 3.97
C ARG A 32 6.57 -7.08 3.79
N SER A 33 6.39 -6.31 4.88
CA SER A 33 5.73 -5.00 4.84
C SER A 33 6.39 -4.03 3.86
N PRO A 34 7.73 -3.85 3.81
CA PRO A 34 8.36 -2.92 2.86
C PRO A 34 8.06 -3.27 1.40
N PHE A 35 8.11 -4.57 1.05
CA PHE A 35 7.84 -5.06 -0.30
C PHE A 35 6.40 -4.80 -0.77
N ILE A 36 5.45 -4.68 0.15
CA ILE A 36 4.05 -4.40 -0.17
C ILE A 36 3.78 -2.90 -0.11
N MET A 37 4.30 -2.23 0.92
CA MET A 37 4.01 -0.83 1.20
C MET A 37 4.69 0.12 0.21
N TYR A 38 5.92 -0.16 -0.24
CA TYR A 38 6.60 0.73 -1.19
C TYR A 38 5.90 0.80 -2.56
N PRO A 39 5.54 -0.33 -3.21
CA PRO A 39 4.76 -0.27 -4.44
C PRO A 39 3.40 0.40 -4.25
N TYR A 40 2.73 0.13 -3.11
CA TYR A 40 1.46 0.79 -2.78
C TYR A 40 1.61 2.31 -2.70
N TYR A 41 2.62 2.82 -2.00
CA TYR A 41 2.87 4.26 -1.89
C TYR A 41 3.24 4.88 -3.24
N ALA A 42 4.02 4.19 -4.06
CA ALA A 42 4.33 4.65 -5.42
C ALA A 42 3.04 4.82 -6.25
N MET A 43 2.20 3.78 -6.31
CA MET A 43 0.94 3.85 -7.07
C MET A 43 0.00 4.92 -6.52
N LEU A 44 -0.12 5.04 -5.19
CA LEU A 44 -0.98 6.03 -4.55
C LEU A 44 -0.56 7.45 -4.92
N TRP A 45 0.73 7.77 -4.77
CA TRP A 45 1.22 9.12 -5.03
C TRP A 45 1.27 9.45 -6.52
N THR A 46 1.60 8.49 -7.38
CA THR A 46 1.53 8.67 -8.83
C THR A 46 0.10 8.93 -9.28
N GLY A 47 -0.87 8.14 -8.81
CA GLY A 47 -2.29 8.35 -9.13
C GLY A 47 -2.82 9.68 -8.60
N PHE A 48 -2.46 10.03 -7.36
CA PHE A 48 -2.84 11.31 -6.76
C PHE A 48 -2.27 12.49 -7.55
N ALA A 49 -0.97 12.49 -7.84
CA ALA A 49 -0.33 13.55 -8.62
C ALA A 49 -0.94 13.69 -10.02
N GLY A 50 -1.21 12.56 -10.70
CA GLY A 50 -1.90 12.56 -12.00
C GLY A 50 -3.30 13.15 -11.92
N SER A 51 -4.07 12.82 -10.87
CA SER A 51 -5.41 13.38 -10.68
C SER A 51 -5.39 14.89 -10.44
N MET A 52 -4.45 15.39 -9.62
CA MET A 52 -4.29 16.83 -9.36
C MET A 52 -3.82 17.57 -10.61
N TYR A 53 -2.92 16.98 -11.39
CA TYR A 53 -2.48 17.52 -12.67
C TYR A 53 -3.65 17.70 -13.64
N MET A 54 -4.45 16.65 -13.85
CA MET A 54 -5.61 16.71 -14.75
C MET A 54 -6.69 17.65 -14.24
N MET A 55 -6.89 17.73 -12.92
CA MET A 55 -7.79 18.72 -12.32
C MET A 55 -7.34 20.15 -12.65
N GLY A 56 -6.07 20.48 -12.44
CA GLY A 56 -5.53 21.79 -12.78
C GLY A 56 -5.65 22.12 -14.27
N ARG A 57 -5.37 21.14 -15.14
CA ARG A 57 -5.55 21.26 -16.59
C ARG A 57 -7.02 21.51 -16.96
N THR A 58 -7.95 20.81 -16.30
CA THR A 58 -9.40 20.96 -16.53
C THR A 58 -9.89 22.35 -16.14
N VAL A 59 -9.41 22.89 -15.00
CA VAL A 59 -9.71 24.27 -14.58
C VAL A 59 -9.23 25.29 -15.62
N LEU A 60 -8.10 25.03 -16.27
CA LEU A 60 -7.55 25.86 -17.35
C LEU A 60 -8.17 25.55 -18.74
N GLY A 61 -9.17 24.67 -18.83
CA GLY A 61 -9.88 24.34 -20.07
C GLY A 61 -9.24 23.26 -20.96
N HIS A 62 -8.12 22.68 -20.54
CA HIS A 62 -7.46 21.59 -21.27
C HIS A 62 -8.09 20.23 -20.93
N LYS A 63 -8.46 19.46 -21.97
CA LYS A 63 -9.20 18.19 -21.82
C LYS A 63 -8.34 16.93 -21.91
N THR A 64 -7.07 17.08 -22.28
CA THR A 64 -6.14 15.98 -22.58
C THR A 64 -4.87 16.10 -21.74
N TRP A 65 -4.18 14.96 -21.56
CA TRP A 65 -2.92 14.84 -20.82
C TRP A 65 -1.80 15.65 -21.46
N PHE A 66 -1.71 15.59 -22.79
CA PHE A 66 -0.80 16.38 -23.60
C PHE A 66 -1.64 17.42 -24.33
N SER A 67 -1.15 18.65 -24.40
CA SER A 67 -1.84 19.70 -25.16
C SER A 67 -1.81 19.31 -26.64
N GLU A 68 -2.96 18.90 -27.19
CA GLU A 68 -3.20 18.94 -28.63
C GLU A 68 -4.26 20.02 -28.84
N GLY A 69 -3.78 21.14 -29.40
CA GLY A 69 -4.43 22.45 -29.43
C GLY A 69 -3.35 23.52 -29.39
#